data_AF-A0A961E8P8-F1
#
_entry.id   AF-A0A961E8P8-F1
#
_cell.length_a   1.000
_cell.length_b   1.000
_cell.length_c   1.000
_cell.angle_alpha   90.00
_cell.angle_beta   90.00
_cell.angle_gamma   90.00
#
_symmetry.space_group_name_H-M   'P 1'
#
loop_
_entity.id
_entity.type
_entity.pdbx_description
1 polymer ?
#
loop_
_entity_poly.entity_id
_entity_poly.type
_entity_poly.pdbx_seq_one_letter_code
_entity_poly.pdbx_strand_id
1 'polypeptide(L)'
;MTYDPPSIAYGALSPMLIVLGAAVVGVLLEAVLPRAVRFRAQLGLALVAIVAAFAALVVVASTKSESVTTVSGAVVLDGTAMFLQGTV
;
A
#
# COMPACT_ATOMS: atom_id res chain seq x y z
N MET A 1 -16.11 -8.02 29.94
CA MET A 1 -15.07 -7.08 29.47
C MET A 1 -15.07 -7.16 27.96
N THR A 2 -15.57 -6.13 27.29
CA THR A 2 -15.46 -6.00 25.83
C THR A 2 -14.03 -5.56 25.51
N TYR A 3 -13.30 -6.41 24.79
CA TYR A 3 -11.98 -6.05 24.24
C TYR A 3 -12.24 -5.34 22.92
N ASP A 4 -12.13 -4.01 22.91
CA ASP A 4 -12.11 -3.27 21.67
C ASP A 4 -10.76 -3.52 20.97
N PRO A 5 -10.77 -3.94 19.69
CA PRO A 5 -9.54 -4.17 18.95
C PRO A 5 -8.77 -2.84 18.79
N PRO A 6 -7.42 -2.87 18.75
CA PRO A 6 -6.63 -1.68 18.54
C PRO A 6 -7.05 -0.99 17.24
N SER A 7 -7.35 0.30 17.29
CA SER A 7 -7.81 1.06 16.12
C SER A 7 -6.70 1.12 15.07
N ILE A 8 -6.99 0.62 13.87
CA ILE A 8 -6.07 0.66 12.73
C ILE A 8 -6.49 1.78 11.79
N ALA A 9 -5.57 2.72 11.52
CA ALA A 9 -5.79 3.79 10.56
C ALA A 9 -5.65 3.29 9.11
N TYR A 10 -6.64 2.53 8.63
CA TYR A 10 -6.62 1.94 7.29
C TYR A 10 -6.43 2.97 6.17
N GLY A 11 -7.05 4.15 6.31
CA GLY A 11 -6.85 5.24 5.35
C GLY A 11 -5.42 5.73 5.29
N ALA A 12 -4.68 5.74 6.40
CA ALA A 12 -3.26 6.12 6.41
C ALA A 12 -2.38 5.00 5.82
N LEU A 13 -2.75 3.74 6.04
CA LEU A 13 -2.02 2.57 5.53
C LEU A 13 -2.33 2.22 4.07
N SER A 14 -3.28 2.90 3.43
CA SER A 14 -3.76 2.52 2.09
C SER A 14 -2.65 2.41 1.03
N PRO A 15 -1.61 3.27 0.99
CA PRO A 15 -0.56 3.14 -0.02
C PRO A 15 0.19 1.80 0.11
N MET A 16 0.50 1.37 1.34
CA MET A 16 1.17 0.10 1.60
C MET A 16 0.26 -1.10 1.30
N LEU A 17 -1.03 -1.00 1.64
CA LEU A 17 -2.01 -2.05 1.40
C LEU A 17 -2.25 -2.29 -0.09
N ILE A 18 -2.21 -1.25 -0.91
CA ILE A 18 -2.33 -1.36 -2.37
C ILE A 18 -1.15 -2.18 -2.94
N VAL A 19 0.08 -1.85 -2.55
CA VAL A 19 1.27 -2.58 -3.02
C VAL A 19 1.21 -4.04 -2.57
N LEU A 20 0.87 -4.30 -1.31
CA LEU A 20 0.73 -5.65 -0.78
C LEU A 20 -0.35 -6.45 -1.52
N GLY A 21 -1.53 -5.86 -1.70
CA GLY A 21 -2.63 -6.49 -2.43
C GLY A 21 -2.27 -6.82 -3.87
N ALA A 22 -1.62 -5.90 -4.57
CA ALA A 22 -1.13 -6.13 -5.92
C ALA A 22 -0.07 -7.25 -5.97
N ALA A 23 0.84 -7.31 -5.00
CA ALA A 23 1.83 -8.38 -4.91
C ALA A 23 1.15 -9.76 -4.74
N VAL A 24 0.14 -9.85 -3.87
CA VAL A 24 -0.64 -11.08 -3.70
C VAL A 24 -1.35 -11.47 -5.00
N VAL A 25 -1.99 -10.51 -5.68
CA VAL A 25 -2.61 -10.76 -6.99
C VAL A 25 -1.56 -11.23 -8.01
N GLY A 26 -0.36 -10.63 -8.03
CA GLY A 26 0.74 -11.04 -8.90
C GLY A 26 1.17 -12.50 -8.68
N VAL A 27 1.25 -12.95 -7.41
CA VAL A 27 1.52 -14.36 -7.08
C VAL A 27 0.44 -15.29 -7.61
N LEU A 28 -0.84 -14.89 -7.52
CA LEU A 28 -1.95 -15.66 -8.08
C LEU A 28 -1.89 -15.71 -9.61
N LEU A 29 -1.58 -14.59 -10.26
CA LEU A 29 -1.40 -14.55 -11.72
C LEU A 29 -0.25 -15.46 -12.16
N GLU A 30 0.86 -15.46 -11.44
CA GLU A 30 2.03 -16.31 -11.75
C GLU A 30 1.69 -17.80 -11.70
N ALA A 31 0.81 -18.21 -10.77
CA ALA A 31 0.36 -19.58 -10.64
C ALA A 31 -0.55 -20.03 -11.81
N VAL A 32 -1.33 -19.12 -12.39
CA VAL A 32 -2.37 -19.44 -13.38
C VAL A 32 -1.93 -19.17 -14.83
N LEU A 33 -1.13 -18.13 -15.08
CA LEU A 33 -0.81 -17.68 -16.44
C LEU A 33 0.24 -18.57 -17.12
N PRO A 34 0.16 -18.78 -18.45
CA PRO A 34 1.20 -19.44 -19.21
C PRO A 34 2.43 -18.55 -19.40
N ARG A 35 3.62 -19.16 -19.52
CA ARG A 35 4.93 -18.48 -19.52
C ARG A 35 5.02 -17.27 -20.48
N ALA A 36 4.37 -17.34 -21.63
CA ALA A 36 4.40 -16.30 -22.65
C ALA A 36 3.82 -14.94 -22.21
N VAL A 37 2.87 -14.92 -21.26
CA VAL A 37 2.16 -13.69 -20.86
C VAL A 37 2.50 -13.21 -19.45
N ARG A 38 3.19 -14.04 -18.65
CA ARG A 38 3.53 -13.73 -17.23
C ARG A 38 4.25 -12.41 -17.08
N PHE A 39 5.28 -12.19 -17.89
CA PHE A 39 6.07 -10.96 -17.83
C PHE A 39 5.21 -9.72 -18.07
N ARG A 40 4.37 -9.74 -19.11
CA ARG A 40 3.51 -8.60 -19.46
C ARG A 40 2.45 -8.35 -18.39
N ALA A 41 1.87 -9.40 -17.83
CA ALA A 41 0.89 -9.29 -16.75
C ALA A 41 1.50 -8.74 -15.46
N GLN A 42 2.66 -9.27 -15.05
CA GLN A 42 3.41 -8.79 -13.88
C GLN A 42 3.85 -7.33 -14.04
N LEU A 43 4.41 -6.98 -15.20
CA LEU A 43 4.83 -5.60 -15.48
C LEU A 43 3.64 -4.64 -15.46
N GLY A 44 2.54 -5.00 -16.14
CA GLY A 44 1.33 -4.18 -16.15
C GLY A 44 0.74 -4.01 -14.75
N LEU A 45 0.65 -5.10 -13.99
CA LEU A 45 0.15 -5.06 -12.61
C LEU A 45 1.03 -4.22 -11.70
N ALA A 46 2.35 -4.36 -11.80
CA ALA A 46 3.30 -3.56 -11.01
C ALA A 46 3.17 -2.07 -11.31
N LEU A 47 3.10 -1.68 -12.59
CA LEU A 47 2.92 -0.28 -12.97
C LEU A 47 1.60 0.31 -12.45
N VAL A 48 0.49 -0.43 -12.60
CA VAL A 48 -0.81 0.00 -12.08
C VAL A 48 -0.79 0.12 -10.55
N ALA A 49 -0.16 -0.83 -9.86
CA ALA A 49 -0.05 -0.81 -8.41
C ALA A 49 0.76 0.39 -7.90
N ILE A 50 1.88 0.71 -8.55
CA ILE A 50 2.71 1.87 -8.19
C ILE A 50 1.90 3.16 -8.38
N VAL A 51 1.24 3.34 -9.52
CA VAL A 51 0.44 4.55 -9.79
C VAL A 51 -0.71 4.68 -8.78
N ALA A 52 -1.40 3.58 -8.48
CA ALA A 52 -2.48 3.57 -7.50
C ALA A 52 -2.00 3.87 -6.07
N ALA A 53 -0.86 3.28 -5.67
CA ALA A 53 -0.26 3.52 -4.36
C ALA A 53 0.22 4.97 -4.22
N PHE A 54 0.83 5.52 -5.27
CA PHE A 54 1.26 6.92 -5.30
C PHE A 54 0.07 7.89 -5.23
N ALA A 55 -1.00 7.63 -5.99
CA ALA A 55 -2.23 8.42 -5.90
C ALA A 55 -2.83 8.37 -4.49
N ALA A 56 -2.87 7.19 -3.86
CA ALA A 56 -3.32 7.05 -2.48
C ALA A 56 -2.42 7.83 -1.50
N LEU A 57 -1.11 7.80 -1.70
CA LEU A 57 -0.15 8.56 -0.90
C LEU A 57 -0.41 10.07 -0.98
N VAL A 58 -0.64 10.61 -2.18
CA VAL A 58 -0.99 12.03 -2.38
C VAL A 58 -2.29 12.40 -1.66
N VAL A 59 -3.30 11.52 -1.70
CA VAL A 59 -4.56 11.72 -0.96
C VAL A 59 -4.32 11.72 0.55
N VAL A 60 -3.51 10.79 1.06
CA VAL A 60 -3.17 10.72 2.49
C VAL A 60 -2.40 11.96 2.93
N ALA A 61 -1.38 12.38 2.16
CA ALA A 61 -0.56 13.54 2.45
C ALA A 61 -1.34 14.86 2.39
N SER A 62 -2.35 14.97 1.53
CA SER A 62 -3.19 16.17 1.43
C SER A 62 -4.29 16.25 2.50
N THR A 63 -4.73 15.10 3.03
CA THR A 63 -5.82 15.04 4.02
C THR A 63 -5.31 15.03 5.46
N LYS A 64 -4.06 14.61 5.70
CA LYS A 64 -3.48 14.49 7.04
C LYS A 64 -2.37 15.49 7.27
N SER A 65 -2.61 16.40 8.21
CA SER A 65 -1.63 17.43 8.62
C SER A 65 -0.74 17.01 9.78
N GLU A 66 -1.04 15.89 10.45
CA GLU A 66 -0.36 15.44 11.66
C GLU A 66 0.13 14.00 11.53
N SER A 67 1.20 13.65 12.27
CA SER A 67 1.77 12.30 12.25
C SER A 67 0.78 11.28 12.81
N VAL A 68 0.70 10.12 12.16
CA VAL A 68 -0.22 9.05 12.54
C VAL A 68 0.56 7.84 13.00
N THR A 69 0.42 7.53 14.28
CA THR A 69 0.90 6.26 14.84
C THR A 69 -0.24 5.25 14.83
N THR A 70 -0.04 4.13 14.16
CA THR A 70 -1.05 3.07 13.97
C THR A 70 -0.47 1.70 14.30
N VAL A 71 -1.32 0.68 14.35
CA VAL A 71 -0.96 -0.71 14.66
C VAL A 71 -0.23 -0.78 16.01
N SER A 72 -0.85 -0.24 17.05
CA SER A 72 -0.30 -0.26 18.42
C SER A 72 1.14 0.29 18.55
N GLY A 73 1.52 1.27 17.73
CA GLY A 73 2.86 1.86 17.76
C GLY A 73 3.86 1.25 16.79
N ALA A 74 3.49 0.21 16.04
CA ALA A 74 4.41 -0.47 15.11
C ALA A 74 4.71 0.37 13.86
N VAL A 75 3.80 1.25 13.46
CA VAL A 75 3.94 2.05 12.24
C VAL A 75 3.65 3.51 12.55
N VAL A 76 4.62 4.38 12.22
CA VAL A 76 4.49 5.83 12.32
C VAL A 76 4.55 6.40 10.91
N LEU A 77 3.50 7.12 10.51
CA LEU A 77 3.46 7.90 9.28
C LEU A 77 3.64 9.37 9.62
N ASP A 78 4.80 9.91 9.31
CA ASP A 78 5.11 11.33 9.35
C ASP A 78 5.44 11.87 7.94
N GLY A 79 5.72 13.17 7.83
CA GLY A 79 6.05 13.78 6.54
C GLY A 79 7.30 13.19 5.88
N THR A 80 8.29 12.75 6.66
CA THR A 80 9.52 12.14 6.13
C THR A 80 9.23 10.74 5.59
N ALA A 81 8.46 9.93 6.32
CA ALA A 81 8.03 8.60 5.89
C ALA A 81 7.22 8.68 4.60
N MET A 82 6.27 9.62 4.52
CA MET A 82 5.48 9.85 3.31
C MET A 82 6.35 10.34 2.13
N PHE A 83 7.33 11.21 2.39
CA PHE A 83 8.27 11.67 1.37
C PHE A 83 9.12 10.52 0.80
N LEU A 84 9.67 9.66 1.68
CA LEU A 84 10.43 8.48 1.26
C LEU A 84 9.56 7.50 0.47
N GLN A 85 8.32 7.29 0.89
CA GLN A 85 7.39 6.42 0.18
C GLN A 85 7.02 6.94 -1.22
N GLY A 86 7.07 8.26 -1.44
CA GLY A 86 6.77 8.87 -2.73
C GLY A 86 7.97 8.97 -3.67
N THR A 87 9.19 8.76 -3.18
CA THR A 87 10.43 8.88 -3.96
C THR A 87 10.96 7.55 -4.50
N VAL A 88 10.60 6.45 -3.86
CA VAL A 88 10.99 5.07 -4.23
C VAL A 88 9.85 4.40 -4.99
#